data_AF-A0A2C9T689-F1
#
_entry.id   AF-A0A2C9T689-F1
#
_cell.length_a   1.000
_cell.length_b   1.000
_cell.length_c   1.000
_cell.angle_alpha   90.00
_cell.angle_beta   90.00
_cell.angle_gamma   90.00
#
_symmetry.space_group_name_H-M   'P 1'
#
loop_
_entity.id
_entity.type
_entity.pdbx_description
1 polymer ?
#
loop_
_entity_poly.entity_id
_entity_poly.type
_entity_poly.pdbx_seq_one_letter_code
_entity_poly.pdbx_strand_id
1 'polypeptide(L)'
;MRLDPPPKHTMRVHELAKELGWPPARLIDELRRRGEWVKSAMSTIEAPVVRAIRRDFAAADPPADPEHSLEPALYGDSADLALPTEPPGETFAQALARVKAEPPLHHQKSATSKTGRWRPPVLQALLDEVIAQRPEHLHPNGECFGWELKKAEKMHLRWTAARLDGLAGEDPIVIEWIRLSGGQRPHLAAELSSASITPGEAGLRLGYSGRVDTRMDTLYVRFRDRRITRSEVIVAVRQWRQNTATG
;
A
#
# COMPACT_ATOMS: atom_id res chain seq x y z
N MET A 1 -51.49 18.03 29.17
CA MET A 1 -51.38 17.24 27.92
C MET A 1 -49.90 17.06 27.62
N ARG A 2 -49.36 15.85 27.82
CA ARG A 2 -48.00 15.51 27.35
C ARG A 2 -48.15 15.21 25.85
N LEU A 3 -47.72 16.13 25.00
CA LEU A 3 -47.62 15.89 23.56
C LEU A 3 -46.42 14.97 23.36
N ASP A 4 -46.66 13.72 22.96
CA ASP A 4 -45.59 12.83 22.54
C ASP A 4 -44.87 13.46 21.33
N PRO A 5 -43.54 13.61 21.35
CA PRO A 5 -42.82 14.16 20.22
C PRO A 5 -42.97 13.21 19.02
N PRO A 6 -43.22 13.72 17.80
CA PRO A 6 -43.41 12.86 16.63
C PRO A 6 -42.14 12.03 16.37
N PRO A 7 -42.28 10.78 15.86
CA PRO A 7 -41.14 9.90 15.63
C PRO A 7 -40.14 10.56 14.67
N LYS A 8 -38.89 10.69 15.11
CA LYS A 8 -37.79 11.22 14.31
C LYS A 8 -37.38 10.17 13.28
N HIS A 9 -37.96 10.24 12.09
CA HIS A 9 -37.46 9.43 10.98
C HIS A 9 -36.18 10.08 10.44
N THR A 10 -35.05 9.58 10.93
CA THR A 10 -33.72 9.91 10.41
C THR A 10 -33.48 9.14 9.11
N MET A 11 -32.98 9.82 8.06
CA MET A 11 -32.68 9.20 6.76
C MET A 11 -31.30 9.62 6.26
N ARG A 12 -30.58 8.75 5.55
CA ARG A 12 -29.23 9.07 5.05
C ARG A 12 -29.29 9.81 3.71
N VAL A 13 -28.26 10.60 3.43
CA VAL A 13 -28.19 11.44 2.22
C VAL A 13 -28.21 10.60 0.93
N HIS A 14 -27.49 9.48 0.88
CA HIS A 14 -27.49 8.62 -0.30
C HIS A 14 -28.86 7.96 -0.57
N GLU A 15 -29.63 7.67 0.48
CA GLU A 15 -30.99 7.11 0.34
C GLU A 15 -31.93 8.18 -0.25
N LEU A 16 -31.83 9.41 0.24
CA LEU A 16 -32.57 10.55 -0.30
C LEU A 16 -32.17 10.87 -1.75
N ALA A 17 -30.87 10.80 -2.05
CA ALA A 17 -30.36 11.01 -3.40
C ALA A 17 -30.91 9.95 -4.38
N LYS A 18 -31.02 8.70 -3.93
CA LYS A 18 -31.58 7.59 -4.72
C LYS A 18 -33.06 7.79 -5.03
N GLU A 19 -33.86 8.23 -4.06
CA GLU A 19 -35.29 8.56 -4.30
C GLU A 19 -35.48 9.70 -5.30
N LEU A 20 -34.56 10.66 -5.32
CA LEU A 20 -34.61 11.82 -6.21
C LEU A 20 -33.93 11.58 -7.56
N GLY A 21 -33.29 10.42 -7.77
CA GLY A 21 -32.51 10.12 -8.97
C GLY A 21 -31.28 11.03 -9.14
N TRP A 22 -30.75 11.59 -8.05
CA TRP A 22 -29.61 12.51 -8.08
C TRP A 22 -28.32 11.81 -7.64
N PRO A 23 -27.15 12.20 -8.20
CA PRO A 23 -25.89 11.76 -7.65
C PRO A 23 -25.71 12.32 -6.23
N PRO A 24 -25.18 11.54 -5.27
CA PRO A 24 -25.08 11.97 -3.86
C PRO A 24 -24.31 13.28 -3.66
N ALA A 25 -23.31 13.56 -4.50
CA ALA A 25 -22.54 14.81 -4.47
C ALA A 25 -23.42 16.05 -4.74
N ARG A 26 -24.33 15.96 -5.72
CA ARG A 26 -25.25 17.06 -6.06
C ARG A 26 -26.19 17.38 -4.91
N LEU A 27 -26.71 16.35 -4.23
CA LEU A 27 -27.58 16.55 -3.07
C LEU A 27 -26.82 17.17 -1.89
N ILE A 28 -25.57 16.78 -1.66
CA ILE A 28 -24.72 17.37 -0.62
C ILE A 28 -24.50 18.87 -0.87
N ASP A 29 -24.24 19.26 -2.12
CA ASP A 29 -24.03 20.68 -2.46
C ASP A 29 -25.31 21.51 -2.31
N GLU A 30 -26.48 20.93 -2.64
CA GLU A 30 -27.77 21.59 -2.42
C GLU A 30 -28.09 21.76 -0.93
N LEU A 31 -27.78 20.76 -0.10
CA LEU A 31 -27.93 20.86 1.35
C LEU A 31 -27.02 21.94 1.94
N ARG A 32 -25.76 22.03 1.49
CA ARG A 32 -24.83 23.09 1.91
C ARG A 32 -25.34 24.48 1.52
N ARG A 33 -25.92 24.63 0.32
CA ARG A 33 -26.51 25.90 -0.15
C ARG A 33 -27.66 26.36 0.75
N ARG A 34 -28.43 25.42 1.30
CA ARG A 34 -29.55 25.68 2.23
C ARG A 34 -29.10 25.91 3.68
N GLY A 35 -27.79 25.86 3.95
CA GLY A 35 -27.21 26.04 5.29
C GLY A 35 -27.14 24.76 6.13
N GLU A 36 -27.45 23.61 5.54
CA GLU A 36 -27.37 22.30 6.21
C GLU A 36 -26.03 21.64 5.90
N TRP A 37 -25.13 21.58 6.89
CA TRP A 37 -23.76 21.08 6.68
C TRP A 37 -23.67 19.56 6.80
N VAL A 38 -23.29 18.90 5.70
CA VAL A 38 -23.16 17.45 5.62
C VAL A 38 -21.77 17.03 5.14
N LYS A 39 -21.14 16.09 5.86
CA LYS A 39 -19.75 15.66 5.64
C LYS A 39 -19.61 14.67 4.48
N SER A 40 -20.56 13.75 4.33
CA SER A 40 -20.52 12.68 3.31
C SER A 40 -21.91 12.12 3.02
N ALA A 41 -22.06 11.35 1.94
CA ALA A 41 -23.31 10.71 1.52
C ALA A 41 -23.89 9.72 2.56
N MET A 42 -23.08 9.29 3.53
CA MET A 42 -23.50 8.43 4.64
C MET A 42 -23.99 9.19 5.88
N SER A 43 -23.88 10.52 5.89
CA SER A 43 -24.37 11.33 6.99
C SER A 43 -25.91 11.31 7.05
N THR A 44 -26.44 11.42 8.26
CA THR A 44 -27.87 11.38 8.57
C THR A 44 -28.47 12.79 8.56
N ILE A 45 -29.66 12.95 8.00
CA ILE A 45 -30.39 14.22 7.94
C ILE A 45 -31.67 14.13 8.79
N GLU A 46 -32.02 15.24 9.43
CA GLU A 46 -33.24 15.39 10.22
C GLU A 46 -34.51 15.40 9.36
N ALA A 47 -35.58 14.79 9.88
CA ALA A 47 -36.87 14.62 9.21
C ALA A 47 -37.47 15.89 8.55
N PRO A 48 -37.44 17.11 9.14
CA PRO A 48 -37.98 18.31 8.49
C PRO A 48 -37.23 18.69 7.20
N VAL A 49 -35.91 18.50 7.16
CA VAL A 49 -35.09 18.83 5.99
C VAL A 49 -35.36 17.83 4.86
N VAL A 50 -35.47 16.54 5.20
CA VAL A 50 -35.84 15.49 4.24
C VAL A 50 -37.21 15.78 3.61
N ARG A 51 -38.19 16.21 4.41
CA ARG A 51 -39.53 16.59 3.92
C ARG A 51 -39.49 17.82 3.01
N ALA A 52 -38.68 18.82 3.33
CA ALA A 52 -38.52 20.01 2.49
C ALA A 52 -37.90 19.66 1.13
N ILE A 53 -36.81 18.88 1.13
CA ILE A 53 -36.14 18.44 -0.09
C ILE A 53 -37.06 17.57 -0.97
N ARG A 54 -37.78 16.61 -0.35
CA ARG A 54 -38.79 15.83 -1.09
C ARG A 54 -39.89 16.73 -1.65
N ARG A 55 -40.38 17.71 -0.89
CA ARG A 55 -41.42 18.63 -1.38
C ARG A 55 -40.96 19.47 -2.58
N ASP A 56 -39.71 19.93 -2.57
CA ASP A 56 -39.18 20.83 -3.59
C ASP A 56 -38.72 20.09 -4.86
N PHE A 57 -38.31 18.81 -4.74
CA PHE A 57 -37.64 18.08 -5.82
C PHE A 57 -38.25 16.72 -6.18
N ALA A 58 -39.29 16.23 -5.49
CA ALA A 58 -39.92 14.93 -5.81
C ALA A 58 -40.86 14.96 -7.04
N ALA A 59 -40.58 15.81 -8.03
CA ALA A 59 -41.34 15.93 -9.26
C ALA A 59 -40.48 15.65 -10.50
N ALA A 60 -39.71 14.57 -10.48
CA ALA A 60 -39.00 14.09 -11.66
C ALA A 60 -39.19 12.57 -11.79
N ASP A 61 -39.96 12.16 -12.80
CA ASP A 61 -39.95 10.80 -13.32
C ASP A 61 -38.52 10.38 -13.71
N PRO A 62 -38.14 9.11 -13.53
CA PRO A 62 -36.77 8.66 -13.74
C PRO A 62 -36.42 8.60 -15.24
N PRO A 63 -35.34 9.26 -15.71
CA PRO A 63 -34.65 8.80 -16.91
C PRO A 63 -33.72 7.63 -16.57
N ALA A 64 -33.55 6.75 -17.55
CA ALA A 64 -32.89 5.46 -17.47
C ALA A 64 -31.46 5.47 -16.86
N ASP A 65 -31.12 4.32 -16.25
CA ASP A 65 -29.87 4.00 -15.56
C ASP A 65 -28.60 4.60 -16.19
N PRO A 66 -27.82 5.40 -15.44
CA PRO A 66 -26.47 5.81 -15.83
C PRO A 66 -25.39 4.76 -15.50
N GLU A 67 -25.75 3.49 -15.26
CA GLU A 67 -24.78 2.42 -14.99
C GLU A 67 -24.12 1.83 -16.26
N HIS A 68 -24.54 2.23 -17.47
CA HIS A 68 -24.01 1.67 -18.72
C HIS A 68 -22.91 2.49 -19.43
N SER A 69 -22.41 3.58 -18.84
CA SER A 69 -21.44 4.44 -19.55
C SER A 69 -19.96 4.24 -19.18
N LEU A 70 -19.61 3.17 -18.48
CA LEU A 70 -18.21 2.83 -18.23
C LEU A 70 -17.81 1.64 -19.10
N GLU A 71 -16.87 1.86 -20.01
CA GLU A 71 -16.36 0.80 -20.87
C GLU A 71 -15.79 -0.36 -20.01
N PRO A 72 -16.21 -1.61 -20.25
CA PRO A 72 -15.74 -2.79 -19.53
C PRO A 72 -14.22 -2.95 -19.52
N ALA A 73 -13.53 -2.36 -20.50
CA ALA A 73 -12.07 -2.34 -20.59
C ALA A 73 -11.36 -1.58 -19.46
N LEU A 74 -12.09 -0.74 -18.69
CA LEU A 74 -11.56 -0.04 -17.52
C LEU A 74 -11.60 -0.90 -16.24
N TYR A 75 -12.32 -2.02 -16.27
CA TYR A 75 -12.43 -2.97 -15.17
C TYR A 75 -11.47 -4.14 -15.45
N GLY A 76 -10.19 -3.96 -15.14
CA GLY A 76 -9.17 -4.99 -15.43
C GLY A 76 -9.54 -6.35 -14.84
N ASP A 77 -9.42 -7.42 -15.64
CA ASP A 77 -9.54 -8.89 -15.42
C ASP A 77 -10.59 -9.46 -14.45
N SER A 78 -11.31 -8.63 -13.71
CA SER A 78 -12.37 -9.02 -12.77
C SER A 78 -13.75 -8.97 -13.44
N ALA A 79 -13.80 -8.56 -14.71
CA ALA A 79 -15.00 -8.44 -15.53
C ALA A 79 -15.11 -9.51 -16.63
N ASP A 80 -14.42 -10.64 -16.48
CA ASP A 80 -14.72 -11.81 -17.30
C ASP A 80 -16.12 -12.31 -16.95
N LEU A 81 -17.08 -11.93 -17.81
CA LEU A 81 -18.49 -12.33 -17.85
C LEU A 81 -18.65 -13.80 -18.30
N ALA A 82 -17.94 -14.72 -17.66
CA ALA A 82 -18.32 -16.13 -17.63
C ALA A 82 -19.14 -16.39 -16.35
N LEU A 83 -20.21 -15.62 -16.15
CA LEU A 83 -21.22 -15.94 -15.15
C LEU A 83 -22.03 -17.16 -15.64
N PRO A 84 -22.18 -18.23 -14.85
CA PRO A 84 -23.34 -19.09 -14.97
C PRO A 84 -24.56 -18.22 -14.65
N THR A 85 -25.53 -18.14 -15.56
CA THR A 85 -26.82 -17.48 -15.32
C THR A 85 -27.38 -17.90 -13.96
N GLU A 86 -27.45 -16.98 -12.99
CA GLU A 86 -28.11 -17.24 -11.71
C GLU A 86 -29.59 -17.56 -11.96
N PRO A 87 -30.13 -18.66 -11.41
CA PRO A 87 -31.56 -18.91 -11.50
C PRO A 87 -32.32 -17.85 -10.67
N PRO A 88 -33.42 -17.29 -11.19
CA PRO A 88 -34.14 -16.24 -10.50
C PRO A 88 -34.80 -16.77 -9.21
N GLY A 89 -34.43 -16.19 -8.07
CA GLY A 89 -35.08 -16.43 -6.77
C GLY A 89 -34.20 -16.95 -5.64
N GLU A 90 -32.88 -17.12 -5.83
CA GLU A 90 -31.99 -17.50 -4.73
C GLU A 90 -31.82 -16.36 -3.71
N THR A 91 -32.03 -16.68 -2.44
CA THR A 91 -31.70 -15.76 -1.33
C THR A 91 -30.19 -15.79 -1.07
N PHE A 92 -29.62 -14.68 -0.57
CA PHE A 92 -28.19 -14.56 -0.27
C PHE A 92 -27.63 -15.70 0.60
N ALA A 93 -28.44 -16.22 1.53
CA ALA A 93 -28.05 -17.35 2.38
C ALA A 93 -27.93 -18.66 1.59
N GLN A 94 -28.78 -18.88 0.59
CA GLN A 94 -28.74 -20.05 -0.29
C GLN A 94 -27.58 -19.96 -1.27
N ALA A 95 -27.33 -18.77 -1.85
CA ALA A 95 -26.16 -18.53 -2.70
C ALA A 95 -24.85 -18.77 -1.92
N LEU A 96 -24.76 -18.28 -0.68
CA LEU A 96 -23.59 -18.49 0.18
C LEU A 96 -23.40 -19.97 0.58
N ALA A 97 -24.50 -20.70 0.80
CA ALA A 97 -24.44 -22.13 1.10
C ALA A 97 -24.01 -22.94 -0.14
N ARG A 98 -24.45 -22.56 -1.35
CA ARG A 98 -24.03 -23.20 -2.61
C ARG A 98 -22.53 -23.02 -2.84
N VAL A 99 -22.02 -21.78 -2.73
CA VAL A 99 -20.59 -21.48 -2.91
C VAL A 99 -19.72 -22.21 -1.86
N LYS A 100 -20.23 -22.42 -0.65
CA LYS A 100 -19.53 -23.21 0.39
C LYS A 100 -19.62 -24.73 0.16
N ALA A 101 -20.66 -25.20 -0.53
CA ALA A 101 -20.90 -26.61 -0.79
C ALA A 101 -20.27 -27.08 -2.10
N GLU A 102 -19.98 -26.18 -3.05
CA GLU A 102 -19.21 -26.51 -4.24
C GLU A 102 -17.76 -26.87 -3.84
N PRO A 103 -17.30 -28.10 -4.16
CA PRO A 103 -15.89 -28.41 -4.06
C PRO A 103 -15.15 -27.50 -5.04
N PRO A 104 -13.97 -26.96 -4.68
CA PRO A 104 -13.27 -26.01 -5.55
C PRO A 104 -13.06 -26.68 -6.91
N LEU A 105 -13.73 -26.12 -7.93
CA LEU A 105 -13.49 -26.50 -9.31
C LEU A 105 -11.99 -26.41 -9.52
N HIS A 106 -11.43 -27.52 -9.99
CA HIS A 106 -10.02 -27.66 -10.28
C HIS A 106 -9.64 -26.54 -11.25
N HIS A 107 -9.05 -25.47 -10.71
CA HIS A 107 -8.48 -24.40 -11.51
C HIS A 107 -7.39 -25.09 -12.32
N GLN A 108 -7.66 -25.30 -13.61
CA GLN A 108 -6.67 -25.78 -14.54
C GLN A 108 -5.51 -24.80 -14.42
N LYS A 109 -4.40 -25.29 -13.87
CA LYS A 109 -3.20 -24.51 -13.65
C LYS A 109 -2.70 -24.07 -15.01
N SER A 110 -3.08 -22.86 -15.42
CA SER A 110 -2.39 -22.14 -16.47
C SER A 110 -0.92 -22.04 -16.04
N ALA A 111 -0.06 -22.74 -16.76
CA ALA A 111 1.33 -23.01 -16.43
C ALA A 111 2.25 -21.78 -16.61
N THR A 112 1.76 -20.56 -16.33
CA THR A 112 2.50 -19.32 -16.54
C THR A 112 2.38 -18.30 -15.38
N SER A 113 1.52 -18.50 -14.38
CA SER A 113 1.36 -17.55 -13.26
C SER A 113 1.76 -18.08 -11.88
N LYS A 114 2.94 -18.71 -11.72
CA LYS A 114 3.44 -19.06 -10.37
C LYS A 114 4.10 -17.90 -9.61
N THR A 115 4.19 -16.71 -10.21
CA THR A 115 4.80 -15.49 -9.63
C THR A 115 3.80 -14.39 -9.27
N GLY A 116 2.49 -14.69 -9.27
CA GLY A 116 1.43 -13.70 -9.15
C GLY A 116 0.99 -13.33 -7.73
N ARG A 117 1.91 -13.03 -6.80
CA ARG A 117 1.55 -12.28 -5.58
C ARG A 117 2.25 -10.95 -5.67
N TRP A 118 1.51 -9.85 -5.83
CA TRP A 118 2.08 -8.50 -5.76
C TRP A 118 2.84 -8.35 -4.45
N ARG A 119 4.15 -8.07 -4.53
CA ARG A 119 5.04 -7.92 -3.39
C ARG A 119 5.68 -6.53 -3.48
N PRO A 120 5.80 -5.81 -2.36
CA PRO A 120 6.57 -4.57 -2.32
C PRO A 120 8.02 -4.83 -2.81
N PRO A 121 8.63 -3.91 -3.59
CA PRO A 121 9.96 -4.11 -4.16
C PRO A 121 11.04 -4.41 -3.10
N VAL A 122 10.97 -3.74 -1.96
CA VAL A 122 11.86 -3.96 -0.81
C VAL A 122 11.71 -5.37 -0.23
N LEU A 123 10.48 -5.90 -0.16
CA LEU A 123 10.23 -7.27 0.32
C LEU A 123 10.77 -8.29 -0.68
N GLN A 124 10.59 -8.04 -1.98
CA GLN A 124 11.13 -8.89 -3.04
C GLN A 124 12.66 -8.92 -3.01
N ALA A 125 13.32 -7.77 -2.91
CA ALA A 125 14.78 -7.71 -2.80
C ALA A 125 15.31 -8.45 -1.55
N LEU A 126 14.62 -8.36 -0.42
CA LEU A 126 14.99 -9.12 0.79
C LEU A 126 14.91 -10.64 0.57
N LEU A 127 13.92 -11.11 -0.20
CA LEU A 127 13.78 -12.52 -0.52
C LEU A 127 14.85 -12.97 -1.52
N ASP A 128 15.02 -12.24 -2.62
CA ASP A 128 15.88 -12.63 -3.72
C ASP A 128 17.37 -12.47 -3.37
N GLU A 129 17.72 -11.48 -2.55
CA GLU A 129 19.12 -11.10 -2.36
C GLU A 129 19.65 -11.44 -0.98
N VAL A 130 18.83 -11.37 0.07
CA VAL A 130 19.30 -11.68 1.43
C VAL A 130 19.03 -13.13 1.82
N ILE A 131 17.97 -13.72 1.27
CA ILE A 131 17.53 -15.07 1.63
C ILE A 131 17.92 -16.08 0.56
N ALA A 132 17.65 -15.81 -0.72
CA ALA A 132 17.95 -16.75 -1.81
C ALA A 132 19.45 -16.87 -2.14
N GLN A 133 20.32 -15.99 -1.61
CA GLN A 133 21.78 -16.17 -1.67
C GLN A 133 22.31 -17.36 -0.85
N ARG A 134 21.44 -18.11 -0.15
CA ARG A 134 21.80 -19.39 0.47
C ARG A 134 21.23 -20.54 -0.36
N PRO A 135 22.01 -21.15 -1.27
CA PRO A 135 21.54 -22.23 -2.14
C PRO A 135 21.06 -23.48 -1.39
N GLU A 136 21.43 -23.60 -0.10
CA GLU A 136 20.98 -24.63 0.85
C GLU A 136 19.46 -24.62 1.14
N HIS A 137 18.77 -23.50 0.87
CA HIS A 137 17.39 -23.26 1.34
C HIS A 137 16.36 -23.03 0.23
N LEU A 138 16.65 -23.40 -1.01
CA LEU A 138 15.61 -23.42 -2.05
C LEU A 138 14.87 -24.77 -1.99
N HIS A 139 13.53 -24.76 -1.94
CA HIS A 139 12.78 -25.99 -2.18
C HIS A 139 13.16 -26.53 -3.57
N PRO A 140 13.10 -27.85 -3.81
CA PRO A 140 13.28 -28.43 -5.15
C PRO A 140 12.37 -27.82 -6.23
N ASN A 141 11.27 -27.19 -5.79
CA ASN A 141 10.26 -26.56 -6.62
C ASN A 141 10.55 -25.08 -6.92
N GLY A 142 11.68 -24.52 -6.46
CA GLY A 142 12.05 -23.11 -6.62
C GLY A 142 11.28 -22.13 -5.72
N GLU A 143 10.58 -22.63 -4.70
CA GLU A 143 9.81 -21.80 -3.76
C GLU A 143 10.63 -21.50 -2.50
N CYS A 144 10.54 -20.27 -1.98
CA CYS A 144 11.09 -19.95 -0.66
C CYS A 144 10.29 -20.67 0.42
N PHE A 145 10.95 -21.16 1.47
CA PHE A 145 10.23 -21.80 2.57
C PHE A 145 9.32 -20.80 3.30
N GLY A 146 8.21 -21.27 3.88
CA GLY A 146 7.28 -20.39 4.60
C GLY A 146 7.90 -19.64 5.78
N TRP A 147 8.92 -20.20 6.44
CA TRP A 147 9.66 -19.52 7.51
C TRP A 147 10.59 -18.43 6.97
N GLU A 148 11.13 -18.61 5.77
CA GLU A 148 11.94 -17.60 5.08
C GLU A 148 11.09 -16.41 4.66
N LEU A 149 9.89 -16.66 4.15
CA LEU A 149 8.94 -15.60 3.85
C LEU A 149 8.62 -14.77 5.10
N LYS A 150 8.27 -15.42 6.21
CA LYS A 150 8.02 -14.72 7.49
C LYS A 150 9.23 -13.94 7.98
N LYS A 151 10.44 -14.46 7.75
CA LYS A 151 11.68 -13.77 8.08
C LYS A 151 11.87 -12.52 7.20
N ALA A 152 11.62 -12.62 5.90
CA ALA A 152 11.66 -11.50 4.96
C ALA A 152 10.64 -10.42 5.32
N GLU A 153 9.41 -10.81 5.65
CA GLU A 153 8.35 -9.90 6.08
C GLU A 153 8.75 -9.15 7.36
N LYS A 154 9.33 -9.86 8.34
CA LYS A 154 9.86 -9.23 9.56
C LYS A 154 10.99 -8.25 9.26
N MET A 155 11.87 -8.58 8.31
CA MET A 155 12.94 -7.67 7.87
C MET A 155 12.34 -6.46 7.15
N HIS A 156 11.40 -6.66 6.24
CA HIS A 156 10.68 -5.61 5.52
C HIS A 156 10.02 -4.62 6.48
N LEU A 157 9.39 -5.12 7.56
CA LEU A 157 8.80 -4.27 8.59
C LEU A 157 9.83 -3.38 9.31
N ARG A 158 11.04 -3.89 9.55
CA ARG A 158 12.13 -3.10 10.15
C ARG A 158 12.68 -2.04 9.20
N TRP A 159 12.76 -2.36 7.91
CA TRP A 159 13.22 -1.42 6.88
C TRP A 159 12.20 -0.32 6.59
N THR A 160 10.92 -0.67 6.60
CA THR A 160 9.83 0.31 6.48
C THR A 160 9.77 1.22 7.71
N ALA A 161 9.94 0.68 8.93
CA ALA A 161 10.06 1.51 10.13
C ALA A 161 11.25 2.48 10.05
N ALA A 162 12.44 2.00 9.69
CA ALA A 162 13.61 2.87 9.53
C ALA A 162 13.43 3.97 8.47
N ARG A 163 12.64 3.69 7.42
CA ARG A 163 12.27 4.69 6.39
C ARG A 163 11.39 5.80 6.96
N LEU A 164 10.52 5.48 7.92
CA LEU A 164 9.75 6.48 8.65
C LEU A 164 10.62 7.25 9.66
N ASP A 165 11.59 6.58 10.27
CA ASP A 165 12.43 7.14 11.34
C ASP A 165 13.66 7.95 10.84
N GLY A 166 13.90 8.04 9.53
CA GLY A 166 14.95 8.91 8.97
C GLY A 166 15.76 8.36 7.79
N LEU A 167 15.52 7.13 7.35
CA LEU A 167 16.08 6.62 6.10
C LEU A 167 15.31 7.23 4.91
N ALA A 168 15.77 8.37 4.43
CA ALA A 168 15.21 9.03 3.26
C ALA A 168 15.76 8.37 1.97
N GLY A 169 14.87 8.00 1.05
CA GLY A 169 15.25 7.44 -0.25
C GLY A 169 14.12 6.70 -0.94
N GLU A 170 14.22 6.56 -2.25
CA GLU A 170 13.36 5.68 -3.04
C GLU A 170 13.70 4.21 -2.82
N ASP A 171 12.83 3.31 -3.28
CA ASP A 171 13.05 1.85 -3.20
C ASP A 171 14.43 1.38 -3.68
N PRO A 172 15.01 1.85 -4.81
CA PRO A 172 16.36 1.43 -5.22
C PRO A 172 17.45 1.78 -4.20
N ILE A 173 17.40 2.96 -3.58
CA ILE A 173 18.39 3.38 -2.57
C ILE A 173 18.27 2.50 -1.32
N VAL A 174 17.04 2.20 -0.90
CA VAL A 174 16.77 1.31 0.24
C VAL A 174 17.27 -0.11 -0.05
N ILE A 175 17.08 -0.59 -1.28
CA ILE A 175 17.60 -1.89 -1.73
C ILE A 175 19.13 -1.92 -1.68
N GLU A 176 19.82 -0.86 -2.11
CA GLU A 176 21.28 -0.78 -1.99
C GLU A 176 21.75 -0.80 -0.53
N TRP A 177 21.05 -0.12 0.38
CA TRP A 177 21.32 -0.22 1.81
C TRP A 177 21.09 -1.63 2.36
N ILE A 178 20.04 -2.32 1.89
CA ILE A 178 19.77 -3.71 2.24
C ILE A 178 20.91 -4.60 1.77
N ARG A 179 21.36 -4.46 0.53
CA ARG A 179 22.50 -5.21 -0.04
C ARG A 179 23.77 -4.99 0.79
N LEU A 180 24.11 -3.74 1.06
CA LEU A 180 25.31 -3.37 1.82
C LEU A 180 25.30 -3.93 3.25
N SER A 181 24.12 -3.98 3.87
CA SER A 181 23.94 -4.41 5.25
C SER A 181 23.61 -5.89 5.44
N GLY A 182 23.40 -6.64 4.35
CA GLY A 182 22.82 -7.99 4.40
C GLY A 182 21.40 -8.00 4.99
N GLY A 183 20.65 -6.91 4.78
CA GLY A 183 19.30 -6.70 5.29
C GLY A 183 19.20 -6.53 6.82
N GLN A 184 20.32 -6.36 7.52
CA GLN A 184 20.35 -6.20 8.98
C GLN A 184 20.61 -4.75 9.40
N ARG A 185 20.23 -4.42 10.65
CA ARG A 185 20.52 -3.12 11.30
C ARG A 185 20.12 -1.88 10.46
N PRO A 186 18.85 -1.75 10.03
CA PRO A 186 18.41 -0.62 9.22
C PRO A 186 18.53 0.75 9.91
N HIS A 187 18.62 0.78 11.25
CA HIS A 187 18.90 2.00 12.02
C HIS A 187 20.27 2.63 11.67
N LEU A 188 21.29 1.82 11.37
CA LEU A 188 22.60 2.35 10.97
C LEU A 188 22.54 2.96 9.57
N ALA A 189 21.77 2.34 8.66
CA ALA A 189 21.52 2.90 7.33
C ALA A 189 20.77 4.24 7.43
N ALA A 190 19.75 4.32 8.30
CA ALA A 190 19.04 5.57 8.58
C ALA A 190 19.98 6.66 9.15
N GLU A 191 20.87 6.30 10.09
CA GLU A 191 21.81 7.24 10.69
C GLU A 191 22.82 7.79 9.68
N LEU A 192 23.34 6.95 8.79
CA LEU A 192 24.24 7.36 7.71
C LEU A 192 23.52 8.17 6.62
N SER A 193 22.29 7.76 6.25
CA SER A 193 21.44 8.50 5.32
C SER A 193 21.10 9.90 5.83
N SER A 194 20.76 10.03 7.13
CA SER A 194 20.55 11.33 7.78
C SER A 194 21.80 12.22 7.79
N ALA A 195 22.99 11.63 7.64
CA ALA A 195 24.26 12.34 7.49
C ALA A 195 24.61 12.65 6.02
N SER A 196 23.66 12.47 5.09
CA SER A 196 23.83 12.64 3.64
C SER A 196 24.93 11.74 3.04
N ILE A 197 25.12 10.56 3.63
CA ILE A 197 26.00 9.51 3.10
C ILE A 197 25.14 8.57 2.26
N THR A 198 25.56 8.33 1.02
CA THR A 198 24.87 7.38 0.13
C THR A 198 25.32 5.93 0.42
N PRO A 199 24.52 4.91 0.07
CA PRO A 199 24.94 3.51 0.24
C PRO A 199 26.25 3.21 -0.53
N GLY A 200 26.43 3.79 -1.73
CA GLY A 200 27.68 3.67 -2.49
C GLY A 200 28.89 4.23 -1.74
N GLU A 201 28.75 5.39 -1.10
CA GLU A 201 29.81 6.00 -0.29
C GLU A 201 30.12 5.20 0.98
N ALA A 202 29.09 4.70 1.67
CA ALA A 202 29.25 3.84 2.83
C ALA A 202 29.92 2.49 2.46
N GLY A 203 29.80 2.06 1.20
CA GLY A 203 30.49 0.90 0.64
C GLY A 203 31.97 1.13 0.30
N LEU A 204 32.47 2.36 0.33
CA LEU A 204 33.86 2.65 0.03
C LEU A 204 34.80 2.15 1.13
N ARG A 205 36.00 1.73 0.72
CA ARG A 205 37.11 1.37 1.61
C ARG A 205 38.07 2.56 1.68
N LEU A 206 37.74 3.54 2.52
CA LEU A 206 38.56 4.75 2.65
C LEU A 206 39.52 4.65 3.83
N GLY A 207 40.78 5.04 3.57
CA GLY A 207 41.76 5.31 4.62
C GLY A 207 41.52 6.66 5.30
N TYR A 208 42.37 6.99 6.28
CA TYR A 208 42.27 8.24 7.06
C TYR A 208 42.50 9.53 6.24
N SER A 209 42.99 9.41 5.02
CA SER A 209 43.28 10.52 4.10
C SER A 209 42.20 10.74 3.02
N GLY A 210 41.06 10.05 3.11
CA GLY A 210 39.99 10.13 2.10
C GLY A 210 40.36 9.49 0.76
N ARG A 211 41.42 8.66 0.73
CA ARG A 211 41.81 7.85 -0.43
C ARG A 211 41.33 6.42 -0.28
N VAL A 212 41.08 5.76 -1.42
CA VAL A 212 40.69 4.34 -1.43
C VAL A 212 41.88 3.49 -1.00
N ASP A 213 41.70 2.68 0.03
CA ASP A 213 42.66 1.72 0.57
C ASP A 213 42.00 0.34 0.64
N THR A 214 42.46 -0.58 -0.21
CA THR A 214 41.87 -1.92 -0.35
C THR A 214 42.07 -2.82 0.87
N ARG A 215 43.06 -2.50 1.73
CA ARG A 215 43.34 -3.23 2.97
C ARG A 215 42.36 -2.90 4.09
N MET A 216 41.64 -1.79 3.97
CA MET A 216 40.65 -1.36 4.95
C MET A 216 39.30 -2.02 4.68
N ASP A 217 38.55 -2.27 5.75
CA ASP A 217 37.13 -2.59 5.66
C ASP A 217 36.33 -1.39 5.13
N THR A 218 35.12 -1.65 4.61
CA THR A 218 34.22 -0.58 4.15
C THR A 218 33.84 0.34 5.31
N LEU A 219 33.50 1.60 5.01
CA LEU A 219 33.05 2.55 6.02
C LEU A 219 31.85 2.02 6.80
N TYR A 220 30.90 1.37 6.10
CA TYR A 220 29.74 0.75 6.73
C TYR A 220 30.14 -0.34 7.75
N VAL A 221 31.05 -1.25 7.39
CA VAL A 221 31.50 -2.32 8.29
C VAL A 221 32.20 -1.75 9.52
N ARG A 222 33.08 -0.77 9.33
CA ARG A 222 33.78 -0.10 10.44
C ARG A 222 32.82 0.65 11.35
N PHE A 223 31.83 1.35 10.78
CA PHE A 223 30.82 2.07 11.54
C PHE A 223 29.91 1.11 12.31
N ARG A 224 29.47 0.02 11.67
CA ARG A 224 28.69 -1.07 12.26
C ARG A 224 29.40 -1.70 13.47
N ASP A 225 30.70 -1.86 13.36
CA ASP A 225 31.55 -2.45 14.41
C ASP A 225 32.04 -1.40 15.42
N ARG A 226 31.54 -0.15 15.32
CA ARG A 226 31.88 0.99 16.18
C ARG A 226 33.38 1.33 16.22
N ARG A 227 34.12 0.95 15.17
CA ARG A 227 35.54 1.30 14.98
C ARG A 227 35.73 2.74 14.49
N ILE A 228 34.68 3.33 13.92
CA ILE A 228 34.63 4.73 13.51
C ILE A 228 33.30 5.33 13.95
N THR A 229 33.32 6.62 14.25
CA THR A 229 32.16 7.43 14.62
C THR A 229 31.47 8.01 13.40
N ARG A 230 30.23 8.48 13.59
CA ARG A 230 29.45 9.16 12.54
C ARG A 230 30.22 10.35 11.95
N SER A 231 30.87 11.15 12.80
CA SER A 231 31.66 12.31 12.38
C SER A 231 32.85 11.93 11.51
N GLU A 232 33.56 10.85 11.86
CA GLU A 232 34.71 10.36 11.07
C GLU A 232 34.28 9.85 9.70
N VAL A 233 33.12 9.18 9.59
CA VAL A 233 32.55 8.78 8.30
C VAL A 233 32.27 10.01 7.42
N ILE A 234 31.63 11.04 7.99
CA ILE A 234 31.32 12.29 7.27
C ILE A 234 32.60 12.96 6.76
N VAL A 235 33.63 13.04 7.60
CA VAL A 235 34.92 13.64 7.22
C VAL A 235 35.59 12.83 6.10
N ALA A 236 35.64 11.50 6.23
CA ALA A 236 36.25 10.63 5.23
C ALA A 236 35.57 10.75 3.86
N VAL A 237 34.23 10.75 3.84
CA VAL A 237 33.45 10.89 2.59
C VAL A 237 33.59 12.29 2.01
N ARG A 238 33.57 13.35 2.84
CA ARG A 238 33.81 14.73 2.38
C ARG A 238 35.18 14.87 1.71
N GLN A 239 36.23 14.34 2.32
CA GLN A 239 37.59 14.36 1.76
C GLN A 239 37.65 13.57 0.44
N TRP A 240 37.01 12.40 0.39
CA TRP A 240 36.93 11.62 -0.84
C TRP A 240 36.24 12.39 -1.97
N ARG A 241 35.08 13.04 -1.70
CA ARG A 241 34.38 13.89 -2.66
C ARG A 241 35.26 15.05 -3.18
N GLN A 242 36.08 15.65 -2.31
CA GLN A 242 37.02 16.70 -2.71
C GLN A 242 38.12 16.15 -3.61
N ASN A 243 38.68 15.00 -3.26
CA ASN A 243 39.74 14.34 -4.05
C ASN A 243 39.22 13.92 -5.43
N THR A 244 37.98 13.42 -5.53
CA THR A 244 37.38 13.01 -6.80
C THR A 244 36.90 14.18 -7.67
N ALA A 245 36.60 15.34 -7.08
CA ALA A 245 36.25 16.54 -7.83
C ALA A 245 37.46 17.26 -8.43
N THR A 246 38.67 16.98 -7.93
CA THR A 246 39.91 17.68 -8.32
C THR A 246 40.75 16.88 -9.33
N GLY A 247 40.43 15.60 -9.55
CA GLY A 247 41.14 14.71 -10.48
C GLY A 247 40.31 14.40 -11.71
#